data_AF-A0A3L6ZQ68-F1
#
_entry.id   AF-A0A3L6ZQ68-F1
#
_cell.length_a   1.000
_cell.length_b   1.000
_cell.length_c   1.000
_cell.angle_alpha   90.00
_cell.angle_beta   90.00
_cell.angle_gamma   90.00
#
_symmetry.space_group_name_H-M   'P 1'
#
loop_
_entity.id
_entity.type
_entity.pdbx_description
1 polymer ?
#
loop_
_entity_poly.entity_id
_entity_poly.type
_entity_poly.pdbx_seq_one_letter_code
_entity_poly.pdbx_strand_id
1 'polypeptide(L)'
;MCDNNAAIDALATAFNEGEAELLAGGAPDPANVQEKAQNRIELNGMSLDILDDSFYVWPKRIREDISHIRESYLSELSTLNQMATSDFETAYYSTFAETEGGATAGQNIRYELGLDANTSTSCDDFYGKLPEIHAETASRS
;
A
#
# COMPACT_ATOMS: atom_id res chain seq x y z
N MET A 1 -6.69 -3.28 -2.05
CA MET A 1 -5.54 -3.36 -2.99
C MET A 1 -5.55 -2.25 -4.04
N CYS A 2 -6.66 -1.96 -4.73
CA CYS A 2 -6.67 -0.94 -5.79
C CYS A 2 -6.26 0.46 -5.28
N ASP A 3 -6.80 0.89 -4.15
CA ASP A 3 -6.43 2.18 -3.54
C ASP A 3 -4.95 2.21 -3.11
N ASN A 4 -4.40 1.09 -2.63
CA ASN A 4 -2.97 1.00 -2.32
C ASN A 4 -2.09 1.13 -3.57
N ASN A 5 -2.49 0.53 -4.70
CA ASN A 5 -1.75 0.66 -5.96
C ASN A 5 -1.71 2.12 -6.43
N ALA A 6 -2.85 2.80 -6.43
CA ALA A 6 -2.90 4.23 -6.79
C ALA A 6 -2.03 5.08 -5.84
N ALA A 7 -2.03 4.75 -4.54
CA ALA A 7 -1.23 5.49 -3.57
C ALA A 7 0.29 5.22 -3.71
N ILE A 8 0.69 4.02 -4.14
CA ILE A 8 2.09 3.71 -4.51
C ILE A 8 2.53 4.59 -5.69
N ASP A 9 1.73 4.64 -6.75
CA ASP A 9 2.03 5.45 -7.94
C ASP A 9 2.08 6.95 -7.63
N ALA A 10 1.17 7.42 -6.76
CA ALA A 10 1.16 8.81 -6.31
C ALA A 10 2.42 9.17 -5.49
N LEU A 11 2.87 8.27 -4.61
CA LEU A 11 4.10 8.48 -3.83
C LEU A 11 5.34 8.47 -4.75
N ALA A 12 5.41 7.55 -5.71
CA ALA A 12 6.49 7.54 -6.70
C ALA A 12 6.51 8.83 -7.54
N THR A 13 5.35 9.33 -7.93
CA THR A 13 5.22 10.61 -8.65
C THR A 13 5.73 11.78 -7.80
N ALA A 14 5.37 11.83 -6.52
CA ALA A 14 5.83 12.88 -5.60
C ALA A 14 7.37 12.89 -5.45
N PHE A 15 8.02 11.72 -5.45
CA PHE A 15 9.49 11.65 -5.47
C PHE A 15 10.07 12.13 -6.80
N ASN A 16 9.49 11.73 -7.93
CA ASN A 16 9.97 12.17 -9.26
C ASN A 16 9.92 13.69 -9.43
N GLU A 17 8.96 14.38 -8.81
CA GLU A 17 8.84 15.84 -8.87
C GLU A 17 9.99 16.58 -8.18
N GLY A 18 10.53 16.04 -7.08
CA GLY A 18 11.63 16.65 -6.32
C GLY A 18 13.03 16.12 -6.69
N GLU A 19 13.12 15.02 -7.43
CA GLU A 19 14.38 14.32 -7.71
C GLU A 19 15.41 15.23 -8.40
N ALA A 20 15.02 15.95 -9.45
CA ALA A 20 15.96 16.77 -10.22
C ALA A 20 16.61 17.89 -9.37
N GLU A 21 15.85 18.47 -8.43
CA GLU A 21 16.38 19.48 -7.51
C GLU A 21 17.32 18.86 -6.49
N LEU A 22 16.97 17.71 -5.90
CA LEU A 22 17.86 16.97 -4.99
C LEU A 22 19.18 16.62 -5.69
N LEU A 23 19.12 16.08 -6.91
CA LEU A 23 20.30 15.69 -7.68
C LEU A 23 21.16 16.89 -8.12
N ALA A 24 20.59 18.10 -8.15
CA ALA A 24 21.34 19.35 -8.36
C ALA A 24 21.97 19.90 -7.06
N GLY A 25 21.81 19.21 -5.93
CA GLY A 25 22.28 19.65 -4.60
C GLY A 25 21.32 20.62 -3.90
N GLY A 26 20.07 20.72 -4.36
CA GLY A 26 19.01 21.50 -3.74
C GLY A 26 18.34 20.76 -2.57
N ALA A 27 17.29 21.38 -2.03
CA ALA A 27 16.53 20.86 -0.89
C ALA A 27 15.04 20.92 -1.22
N PRO A 28 14.50 19.94 -1.97
CA PRO A 28 13.11 19.95 -2.40
C PRO A 28 12.17 19.97 -1.19
N ASP A 29 11.01 20.60 -1.36
CA ASP A 29 9.97 20.61 -0.32
C ASP A 29 9.44 19.18 -0.08
N PRO A 30 9.55 18.63 1.15
CA PRO A 30 9.05 17.29 1.44
C PRO A 30 7.52 17.20 1.54
N ALA A 31 6.78 18.32 1.55
CA ALA A 31 5.36 18.33 1.86
C ALA A 31 4.53 17.34 1.01
N ASN A 32 4.78 17.25 -0.29
CA ASN A 32 4.04 16.33 -1.17
C ASN A 32 4.37 14.86 -0.84
N VAL A 33 5.64 14.53 -0.62
CA VAL A 33 6.07 13.16 -0.22
C VAL A 33 5.45 12.79 1.13
N GLN A 34 5.46 13.71 2.10
CA GLN A 34 4.89 13.48 3.42
C GLN A 34 3.38 13.22 3.35
N GLU A 35 2.65 14.01 2.57
CA GLU A 35 1.22 13.82 2.33
C GLU A 35 0.92 12.45 1.71
N LYS A 36 1.67 12.05 0.67
CA LYS A 36 1.44 10.75 0.01
C LYS A 36 1.85 9.57 0.88
N ALA A 37 2.91 9.70 1.67
CA ALA A 37 3.29 8.70 2.67
C ALA A 37 2.20 8.54 3.73
N GLN A 38 1.64 9.63 4.25
CA GLN A 38 0.54 9.61 5.21
C GLN A 38 -0.71 8.91 4.65
N ASN A 39 -1.09 9.22 3.40
CA ASN A 39 -2.19 8.53 2.74
C ASN A 39 -1.93 7.01 2.61
N ARG A 40 -0.69 6.60 2.30
CA ARG A 40 -0.34 5.17 2.28
C ARG A 40 -0.43 4.51 3.65
N ILE A 41 -0.05 5.20 4.73
CA ILE A 41 -0.20 4.68 6.11
C ILE A 41 -1.67 4.40 6.39
N GLU A 42 -2.56 5.33 6.06
CA GLU A 42 -4.01 5.19 6.29
C GLU A 42 -4.59 4.02 5.50
N LEU A 43 -4.26 3.90 4.21
CA LEU A 43 -4.77 2.80 3.37
C LEU A 43 -4.19 1.44 3.76
N ASN A 44 -2.91 1.36 4.17
CA ASN A 44 -2.33 0.13 4.71
C ASN A 44 -3.03 -0.25 6.02
N GLY A 45 -3.33 0.71 6.90
CA GLY A 45 -4.09 0.49 8.13
C GLY A 45 -5.49 -0.07 7.87
N MET A 46 -6.26 0.56 6.97
CA MET A 46 -7.59 0.05 6.57
C MET A 46 -7.52 -1.35 5.98
N SER A 47 -6.48 -1.62 5.18
CA SER A 47 -6.28 -2.95 4.59
C SER A 47 -5.99 -4.00 5.66
N LEU A 48 -5.16 -3.69 6.65
CA LEU A 48 -4.85 -4.59 7.77
C LEU A 48 -6.10 -4.92 8.58
N ASP A 49 -6.93 -3.91 8.91
CA ASP A 49 -8.18 -4.13 9.64
C ASP A 49 -9.14 -5.07 8.90
N ILE A 50 -9.23 -4.98 7.57
CA ILE A 50 -10.05 -5.88 6.75
C ILE A 50 -9.45 -7.28 6.70
N LEU A 51 -8.13 -7.40 6.56
CA LEU A 51 -7.46 -8.70 6.50
C LEU A 51 -7.55 -9.44 7.85
N ASP A 52 -7.54 -8.70 8.95
CA ASP A 52 -7.65 -9.18 10.33
C ASP A 52 -9.10 -9.30 10.84
N ASP A 53 -10.10 -9.07 9.98
CA ASP A 53 -11.52 -9.17 10.34
C ASP A 53 -11.87 -10.60 10.80
N SER A 54 -12.06 -10.76 12.12
CA SER A 54 -12.39 -12.05 12.74
C SER A 54 -13.76 -12.61 12.34
N PHE A 55 -14.65 -11.79 11.76
CA PHE A 55 -15.96 -12.22 11.27
C PHE A 55 -15.93 -12.73 9.84
N TYR A 56 -14.82 -12.52 9.11
CA TYR A 56 -14.63 -13.03 7.77
C TYR A 56 -13.65 -14.20 7.75
N VAL A 57 -14.05 -15.31 7.11
CA VAL A 57 -13.19 -16.48 6.96
C VAL A 57 -12.72 -16.60 5.52
N TRP A 58 -11.45 -16.29 5.28
CA TRP A 58 -10.83 -16.45 3.97
C TRP A 58 -10.91 -17.91 3.47
N PRO A 59 -11.15 -18.14 2.16
CA PRO A 59 -11.09 -19.45 1.54
C PRO A 59 -9.76 -20.15 1.84
N LYS A 60 -9.83 -21.43 2.20
CA LYS A 60 -8.67 -22.20 2.69
C LYS A 60 -7.46 -22.16 1.74
N ARG A 61 -7.72 -22.09 0.43
CA ARG A 61 -6.71 -22.09 -0.64
C ARG A 61 -5.89 -20.81 -0.75
N ILE A 62 -6.36 -19.69 -0.17
CA ILE A 62 -5.65 -18.40 -0.21
C ILE A 62 -5.21 -17.89 1.16
N ARG A 63 -5.44 -18.64 2.25
CA ARG A 63 -5.14 -18.15 3.61
C ARG A 63 -3.67 -17.83 3.83
N GLU A 64 -2.79 -18.68 3.31
CA GLU A 64 -1.34 -18.48 3.40
C GLU A 64 -0.88 -17.27 2.57
N ASP A 65 -1.42 -17.13 1.36
CA ASP A 65 -1.16 -15.94 0.53
C ASP A 65 -1.64 -14.66 1.24
N ILE A 66 -2.80 -14.70 1.91
CA ILE A 66 -3.32 -13.57 2.69
C ILE A 66 -2.37 -13.17 3.83
N SER A 67 -1.75 -14.13 4.52
CA SER A 67 -0.73 -13.78 5.54
C SER A 67 0.48 -13.06 4.94
N HIS A 68 0.94 -13.45 3.75
CA HIS A 68 2.03 -12.74 3.07
C HIS A 68 1.63 -11.30 2.69
N ILE A 69 0.43 -11.09 2.16
CA ILE A 69 -0.07 -9.74 1.85
C ILE A 69 -0.14 -8.87 3.12
N ARG A 70 -0.63 -9.45 4.22
CA ARG A 70 -0.69 -8.79 5.52
C ARG A 70 0.70 -8.40 6.01
N GLU A 71 1.67 -9.31 5.94
CA GLU A 71 3.06 -9.05 6.32
C GLU A 71 3.70 -7.94 5.48
N SER A 72 3.45 -7.92 4.17
CA SER A 72 3.90 -6.83 3.28
C SER A 72 3.39 -5.48 3.77
N TYR A 73 2.08 -5.30 3.97
CA TYR A 73 1.53 -4.03 4.44
C TYR A 73 2.05 -3.61 5.81
N LEU A 74 2.20 -4.56 6.73
CA LEU A 74 2.74 -4.29 8.07
C LEU A 74 4.21 -3.85 8.02
N SER A 75 5.02 -4.50 7.18
CA SER A 75 6.46 -4.20 7.05
C SER A 75 6.72 -2.79 6.51
N GLU A 76 5.86 -2.31 5.61
CA GLU A 76 5.98 -0.99 4.99
C GLU A 76 5.72 0.17 5.97
N LEU A 77 4.92 -0.03 7.01
CA LEU A 77 4.46 1.05 7.90
C LEU A 77 5.62 1.81 8.54
N SER A 78 6.71 1.13 8.90
CA SER A 78 7.86 1.80 9.54
C SER A 78 8.54 2.79 8.60
N THR A 79 8.85 2.36 7.37
CA THR A 79 9.41 3.19 6.30
C THR A 79 8.45 4.34 5.94
N LEU A 80 7.15 4.07 5.82
CA LEU A 80 6.17 5.12 5.52
C LEU A 80 6.08 6.19 6.62
N ASN A 81 6.09 5.78 7.89
CA ASN A 81 6.10 6.73 9.02
C ASN A 81 7.37 7.60 9.03
N GLN A 82 8.51 7.02 8.67
CA GLN A 82 9.75 7.78 8.50
C GLN A 82 9.59 8.82 7.38
N MET A 83 9.11 8.41 6.20
CA MET A 83 8.88 9.32 5.06
C MET A 83 7.89 10.44 5.40
N ALA A 84 6.82 10.13 6.13
CA ALA A 84 5.80 11.09 6.54
C ALA A 84 6.30 12.20 7.49
N THR A 85 7.48 12.03 8.09
CA THR A 85 8.02 12.95 9.12
C THR A 85 9.41 13.49 8.81
N SER A 86 10.06 13.01 7.74
CA SER A 86 11.44 13.37 7.39
C SER A 86 11.51 14.48 6.35
N ASP A 87 12.71 15.04 6.15
CA ASP A 87 13.01 15.86 4.97
C ASP A 87 13.04 15.01 3.68
N PHE A 88 13.10 15.69 2.53
CA PHE A 88 13.00 15.03 1.22
C PHE A 88 14.16 14.07 0.99
N GLU A 89 15.39 14.46 1.34
CA GLU A 89 16.58 13.63 1.14
C GLU A 89 16.52 12.33 1.96
N THR A 90 16.19 12.43 3.25
CA THR A 90 16.04 11.27 4.14
C THR A 90 14.92 10.36 3.64
N ALA A 91 13.79 10.93 3.20
CA ALA A 91 12.68 10.16 2.65
C ALA A 91 13.07 9.45 1.33
N TYR A 92 13.78 10.14 0.43
CA TYR A 92 14.21 9.61 -0.87
C TYR A 92 15.18 8.43 -0.72
N TYR A 93 16.07 8.47 0.26
CA TYR A 93 17.02 7.38 0.52
C TYR A 93 16.48 6.28 1.46
N SER A 94 15.24 6.39 1.92
CA SER A 94 14.60 5.33 2.71
C SER A 94 14.30 4.10 1.86
N THR A 95 14.50 2.91 2.42
CA THR A 95 14.22 1.64 1.74
C THR A 95 13.04 0.92 2.37
N PHE A 96 12.18 0.34 1.53
CA PHE A 96 11.18 -0.62 1.99
C PHE A 96 11.85 -1.96 2.27
N ALA A 97 11.43 -2.61 3.36
CA ALA A 97 11.86 -3.97 3.63
C ALA A 97 11.31 -4.91 2.54
N GLU A 98 12.15 -5.76 1.98
CA GLU A 98 11.68 -6.83 1.11
C GLU A 98 10.99 -7.90 1.95
N THR A 99 9.72 -8.16 1.68
CA THR A 99 9.02 -9.32 2.23
C THR A 99 9.02 -10.44 1.19
N GLU A 100 9.50 -11.61 1.58
CA GLU A 100 9.44 -12.80 0.72
C GLU A 100 7.97 -13.18 0.42
N GLY A 101 7.69 -13.59 -0.81
CA GLY A 101 6.42 -14.19 -1.19
C GLY A 101 5.25 -13.24 -1.48
N GLY A 102 5.28 -11.97 -1.05
CA GLY A 102 4.14 -11.04 -1.23
C GLY A 102 3.66 -10.86 -2.68
N ALA A 103 4.60 -10.71 -3.63
CA ALA A 103 4.27 -10.59 -5.05
C ALA A 103 3.66 -11.88 -5.63
N THR A 104 4.21 -13.03 -5.25
CA THR A 104 3.69 -14.36 -5.65
C THR A 104 2.31 -14.60 -5.06
N ALA A 105 2.13 -14.30 -3.77
CA ALA A 105 0.87 -14.41 -3.06
C ALA A 105 -0.24 -13.58 -3.72
N GLY A 106 0.08 -12.34 -4.13
CA GLY A 106 -0.87 -11.48 -4.86
C GLY A 106 -1.35 -12.10 -6.17
N GLN A 107 -0.46 -12.78 -6.91
CA GLN A 107 -0.83 -13.47 -8.16
C GLN A 107 -1.62 -14.75 -7.90
N ASN A 108 -1.25 -15.52 -6.87
CA ASN A 108 -1.97 -16.74 -6.47
C ASN A 108 -3.41 -16.42 -6.05
N ILE A 109 -3.61 -15.39 -5.24
CA ILE A 109 -4.94 -14.93 -4.83
C ILE A 109 -5.79 -14.59 -6.04
N ARG A 110 -5.23 -13.85 -7.02
CA ARG A 110 -5.95 -13.51 -8.25
C ARG A 110 -6.35 -14.75 -9.03
N TYR A 111 -5.42 -15.68 -9.24
CA TYR A 111 -5.68 -16.94 -9.92
C TYR A 111 -6.79 -17.74 -9.23
N GLU A 112 -6.68 -17.94 -7.92
CA GLU A 112 -7.63 -18.72 -7.12
C GLU A 112 -9.02 -18.09 -6.99
N LEU A 113 -9.12 -16.77 -7.15
CA LEU A 113 -10.38 -16.03 -7.12
C LEU A 113 -10.93 -15.73 -8.53
N GLY A 114 -10.22 -16.14 -9.59
CA GLY A 114 -10.61 -15.85 -10.98
C GLY A 114 -10.59 -14.35 -11.31
N LEU A 115 -9.76 -13.57 -10.61
CA LEU A 115 -9.58 -12.14 -10.87
C LEU A 115 -8.64 -11.95 -12.06
N ASP A 116 -8.84 -10.87 -12.81
CA ASP A 116 -7.95 -10.51 -13.92
C ASP A 116 -6.51 -10.33 -13.41
N ALA A 117 -5.55 -10.85 -14.17
CA ALA A 117 -4.12 -10.71 -13.88
C ALA A 117 -3.65 -9.27 -14.10
N ASN A 118 -4.30 -8.51 -15.00
CA ASN A 118 -4.01 -7.11 -15.21
C ASN A 118 -4.56 -6.29 -14.03
N THR A 119 -3.64 -5.89 -13.15
CA THR A 119 -3.96 -5.16 -11.93
C THR A 119 -4.57 -3.79 -12.20
N SER A 120 -4.25 -3.16 -13.33
CA SER A 120 -4.77 -1.85 -13.71
C SER A 120 -6.22 -1.94 -14.13
N THR A 121 -6.56 -2.80 -15.12
CA THR A 121 -7.95 -2.96 -15.59
C THR A 121 -8.83 -3.62 -14.55
N SER A 122 -8.29 -4.53 -13.72
CA SER A 122 -9.05 -5.15 -12.62
C SER A 122 -9.50 -4.17 -11.55
N CYS A 123 -8.94 -2.94 -11.54
CA CYS A 123 -9.17 -1.95 -10.49
C CYS A 123 -10.04 -0.77 -10.92
N ASP A 124 -10.36 -0.62 -12.21
CA ASP A 124 -11.09 0.54 -12.74
C ASP A 124 -12.41 0.81 -11.99
N ASP A 125 -13.15 -0.25 -11.64
CA ASP A 125 -14.43 -0.14 -10.91
C ASP A 125 -14.29 -0.18 -9.37
N PHE A 126 -13.07 -0.37 -8.85
CA PHE A 126 -12.81 -0.65 -7.44
C PHE A 126 -11.96 0.42 -6.73
N TYR A 127 -11.56 1.48 -7.43
CA TYR A 127 -10.96 2.66 -6.80
C TYR A 127 -11.97 3.37 -5.88
N GLY A 128 -11.51 3.80 -4.72
CA GLY A 128 -12.30 4.43 -3.66
C GLY A 128 -13.14 3.46 -2.84
N LYS A 129 -13.06 2.15 -3.08
CA LYS A 129 -13.86 1.14 -2.36
C LYS A 129 -13.24 0.69 -1.06
N LEU A 130 -11.94 0.88 -0.82
CA LEU A 130 -11.32 0.45 0.43
C LEU A 130 -11.94 1.14 1.66
N PRO A 131 -12.17 2.47 1.68
CA PRO A 131 -12.82 3.13 2.82
C PRO A 131 -14.26 2.65 3.05
N GLU A 132 -15.01 2.35 1.98
CA GLU A 132 -16.37 1.81 2.10
C GLU A 132 -16.36 0.42 2.76
N ILE A 133 -15.49 -0.48 2.31
CA ILE A 133 -15.34 -1.83 2.87
C ILE A 133 -14.85 -1.77 4.32
N HIS A 134 -13.89 -0.87 4.61
CA HIS A 134 -13.37 -0.69 5.96
C HIS A 134 -14.46 -0.22 6.93
N ALA A 135 -15.27 0.74 6.52
CA ALA A 135 -16.41 1.20 7.33
C ALA A 135 -17.44 0.08 7.57
N GLU A 136 -17.70 -0.77 6.58
CA GLU A 136 -18.54 -1.96 6.75
C GLU A 136 -17.96 -2.95 7.76
N THR A 137 -16.66 -3.26 7.68
CA THR A 137 -15.97 -4.12 8.64
C THR A 137 -16.04 -3.55 10.06
N ALA A 138 -15.73 -2.26 10.22
CA ALA A 138 -15.77 -1.58 11.51
C ALA A 138 -17.17 -1.57 12.14
N SER A 139 -18.24 -1.59 11.33
CA SER A 139 -19.62 -1.66 11.82
C SER A 139 -20.04 -3.04 12.35
N ARG A 140 -19.26 -4.09 12.07
CA ARG A 140 -19.53 -5.49 12.46
C ARG A 140 -18.77 -5.91 13.73
N SER A 141 -17.66 -5.23 14.02
CA SER A 141 -16.82 -5.36 15.22
C SER A 141 -17.35 -4.57 16.42
#